data_AF-A0A328D6U3-F1
#
_entry.id   AF-A0A328D6U3-F1
#
_cell.length_a   1.000
_cell.length_b   1.000
_cell.length_c   1.000
_cell.angle_alpha   90.00
_cell.angle_beta   90.00
_cell.angle_gamma   90.00
#
_symmetry.space_group_name_H-M   'P 1'
#
loop_
_entity.id
_entity.type
_entity.pdbx_description
1 polymer ?
#
loop_
_entity_poly.entity_id
_entity_poly.type
_entity_poly.pdbx_seq_one_letter_code
_entity_poly.pdbx_strand_id
1 'polypeptide(L)'
;MKNMGPVICWQKLNKSMNMSCKLLISPSIAFSHSHMPTRPSSPPPAVTSPLSARKQNPSPLVAWCLSASASPPLATTSPIKIGEVMAGAVSGCIFCQIAGASTSTALLHSDERVLAFQDINPSASRHYLVIPKEHIPTVKDLTKCQDDYALVSHMLDVGKSLLGRDAPSNKQYRFGFHQPPLNSVNHLHLHCLALPYTPRWRCLKYTSLGPFGGFIEAEKLLQRLKL
;
A
#
# COMPACT_ATOMS: atom_id res chain seq x y z
N MET A 1 4.73 29.79 30.19
CA MET A 1 5.86 29.55 29.27
C MET A 1 5.90 28.05 28.97
N LYS A 2 5.54 27.63 27.75
CA LYS A 2 5.42 26.21 27.39
C LYS A 2 6.75 25.73 26.81
N ASN A 3 7.40 24.79 27.49
CA ASN A 3 8.60 24.11 27.02
C ASN A 3 8.24 23.23 25.80
N MET A 4 8.74 23.61 24.63
CA MET A 4 8.77 22.74 23.46
C MET A 4 10.01 21.85 23.55
N GLY A 5 9.80 20.57 23.82
CA GLY A 5 10.84 19.55 23.67
C GLY A 5 11.21 19.32 22.20
N PRO A 6 12.41 18.82 21.89
CA PRO A 6 12.92 18.77 20.53
C PRO A 6 12.17 17.75 19.67
N VAL A 7 11.68 18.20 18.52
CA VAL A 7 11.15 17.36 17.43
C VAL A 7 12.34 16.60 16.81
N ILE A 8 12.46 15.31 17.12
CA ILE A 8 13.49 14.44 16.55
C ILE A 8 13.12 14.20 15.08
N CYS A 9 13.84 14.88 14.18
CA CYS A 9 13.75 14.69 12.75
C CYS A 9 14.22 13.27 12.37
N TRP A 10 13.27 12.44 11.94
CA TRP A 10 13.43 11.02 11.60
C TRP A 10 14.53 10.71 10.56
N GLN A 11 14.98 11.70 9.78
CA GLN A 11 16.04 11.54 8.77
C GLN A 11 17.43 11.27 9.36
N LYS A 12 17.71 11.61 10.63
CA LYS A 12 19.08 11.57 11.18
C LYS A 12 19.56 10.20 11.67
N LEU A 13 18.68 9.24 11.96
CA LEU A 13 19.10 7.94 12.50
C LEU A 13 19.59 6.93 11.45
N ASN A 14 19.39 7.19 10.15
CA ASN A 14 19.62 6.19 9.10
C ASN A 14 21.00 6.29 8.40
N LYS A 15 21.87 7.23 8.81
CA LYS A 15 23.19 7.41 8.16
C LYS A 15 24.26 6.39 8.60
N SER A 16 24.03 5.68 9.71
CA SER A 16 25.06 4.81 10.32
C SER A 16 25.09 3.37 9.80
N MET A 17 24.12 2.92 9.00
CA MET A 17 24.00 1.50 8.60
C MET A 17 24.46 1.19 7.16
N ASN A 18 24.97 2.18 6.41
CA ASN A 18 25.16 2.05 4.97
C ASN A 18 26.62 2.14 4.48
N MET A 19 27.60 1.75 5.32
CA MET A 19 29.03 2.00 5.05
C MET A 19 29.86 0.79 4.60
N SER A 20 29.25 -0.32 4.20
CA SER A 20 30.00 -1.49 3.71
C SER A 20 29.32 -2.14 2.51
N CYS A 21 29.60 -1.61 1.32
CA CYS A 21 29.62 -2.34 0.03
C CYS A 21 29.85 -1.32 -1.11
N LYS A 22 31.09 -0.85 -1.26
CA LYS A 22 31.57 -0.23 -2.51
C LYS A 22 32.57 -1.19 -3.13
N LEU A 23 32.15 -1.95 -4.13
CA LEU A 23 33.05 -2.59 -5.08
C LEU A 23 32.70 -2.18 -6.51
N LEU A 24 33.56 -1.31 -7.02
CA LEU A 24 34.15 -1.20 -8.36
C LEU A 24 33.53 -2.04 -9.49
N ILE A 25 32.93 -1.37 -10.49
CA ILE A 25 32.85 -1.87 -11.87
C ILE A 25 33.13 -0.69 -12.82
N SER A 26 34.21 -0.81 -13.59
CA SER A 26 34.58 0.09 -14.69
C SER A 26 33.77 -0.22 -15.97
N PRO A 27 33.63 0.73 -16.91
CA PRO A 27 32.71 0.61 -18.04
C PRO A 27 33.40 0.12 -19.31
N SER A 28 32.70 -0.66 -20.13
CA SER A 28 32.70 -0.58 -21.61
C SER A 28 31.87 -1.70 -22.21
N ILE A 29 30.92 -1.33 -23.07
CA ILE A 29 30.85 -1.73 -24.49
C ILE A 29 29.56 -1.13 -25.05
N ALA A 30 29.73 -0.19 -25.98
CA ALA A 30 28.68 0.35 -26.82
C ALA A 30 28.29 -0.69 -27.88
N PHE A 31 27.00 -0.76 -28.23
CA PHE A 31 26.59 -1.41 -29.47
C PHE A 31 25.58 -0.54 -30.21
N SER A 32 25.82 -0.47 -31.52
CA SER A 32 25.34 0.54 -32.45
C SER A 32 23.89 0.33 -32.90
N HIS A 33 23.30 1.46 -33.31
CA HIS A 33 22.02 1.61 -33.98
C HIS A 33 21.97 0.91 -35.34
N SER A 34 20.83 0.28 -35.65
CA SER A 34 20.41 0.02 -37.03
C SER A 34 18.88 0.05 -37.18
N HIS A 35 18.41 1.16 -37.76
CA HIS A 35 17.35 1.34 -38.75
C HIS A 35 16.01 0.56 -38.69
N MET A 36 14.96 1.36 -38.50
CA MET A 36 13.56 1.13 -38.87
C MET A 36 13.33 1.22 -40.38
N PRO A 37 12.33 0.51 -40.93
CA PRO A 37 11.59 0.97 -42.10
C PRO A 37 10.15 1.36 -41.74
N THR A 38 9.81 2.61 -42.04
CA THR A 38 8.46 3.17 -42.03
C THR A 38 7.65 2.69 -43.26
N ARG A 39 6.38 2.30 -43.07
CA ARG A 39 5.43 2.02 -44.16
C ARG A 39 4.23 3.00 -44.09
N PRO A 40 3.69 3.45 -45.23
CA PRO A 40 2.86 4.65 -45.30
C PRO A 40 1.38 4.44 -44.95
N SER A 41 0.78 5.58 -44.62
CA SER A 41 -0.62 5.86 -44.29
C SER A 41 -1.56 5.81 -45.50
N SER A 42 -2.75 5.23 -45.31
CA SER A 42 -3.92 5.42 -46.16
C SER A 42 -5.10 5.93 -45.31
N PRO A 43 -5.87 6.95 -45.76
CA PRO A 43 -7.01 7.48 -45.03
C PRO A 43 -8.32 6.72 -45.36
N PRO A 44 -9.29 6.67 -44.42
CA PRO A 44 -10.65 6.17 -44.69
C PRO A 44 -11.56 7.28 -45.28
N PRO A 45 -12.60 6.91 -46.06
CA PRO A 45 -13.59 7.85 -46.58
C PRO A 45 -14.64 8.25 -45.53
N ALA A 46 -15.14 9.48 -45.69
CA ALA A 46 -16.18 10.10 -44.88
C ALA A 46 -17.55 9.45 -45.09
N VAL A 47 -18.30 9.25 -44.01
CA VAL A 47 -19.73 8.90 -44.04
C VAL A 47 -20.52 9.90 -43.21
N THR A 48 -21.58 10.36 -43.84
CA THR A 48 -22.53 11.44 -43.54
C THR A 48 -23.45 11.16 -42.36
N SER A 49 -23.69 12.16 -41.53
CA SER A 49 -24.77 12.21 -40.54
C SER A 49 -26.08 12.73 -41.16
N PRO A 50 -27.26 12.26 -40.73
CA PRO A 50 -28.48 13.06 -40.82
C PRO A 50 -28.82 13.70 -39.48
N LEU A 51 -28.95 15.03 -39.53
CA LEU A 51 -29.70 15.87 -38.60
C LEU A 51 -31.12 15.30 -38.41
N SER A 52 -31.58 15.19 -37.16
CA SER A 52 -33.01 15.16 -36.87
C SER A 52 -33.37 16.19 -35.81
N ALA A 53 -34.48 16.85 -36.09
CA ALA A 53 -34.93 18.14 -35.60
C ALA A 53 -35.28 18.18 -34.10
N ARG A 54 -34.85 19.25 -33.43
CA ARG A 54 -35.31 19.64 -32.10
C ARG A 54 -36.56 20.51 -32.24
N LYS A 55 -37.72 19.96 -31.88
CA LYS A 55 -38.98 20.72 -31.72
C LYS A 55 -38.98 21.51 -30.40
N GLN A 56 -39.50 22.73 -30.49
CA GLN A 56 -39.84 23.63 -29.39
C GLN A 56 -41.17 23.21 -28.75
N ASN A 57 -41.31 23.32 -27.43
CA ASN A 57 -42.28 24.25 -26.81
C ASN A 57 -42.16 24.27 -25.26
N PRO A 58 -42.56 25.37 -24.59
CA PRO A 58 -42.37 25.60 -23.17
C PRO A 58 -43.56 25.11 -22.32
N SER A 59 -43.31 25.02 -21.01
CA SER A 59 -44.21 24.68 -19.90
C SER A 59 -45.48 25.56 -19.84
N PRO A 60 -46.49 25.17 -19.04
CA PRO A 60 -46.51 25.67 -17.66
C PRO A 60 -47.05 24.70 -16.59
N LEU A 61 -46.46 24.84 -15.40
CA LEU A 61 -47.04 24.82 -14.04
C LEU A 61 -48.27 23.94 -13.76
N VAL A 62 -48.08 22.92 -12.91
CA VAL A 62 -48.99 22.61 -11.80
C VAL A 62 -48.22 21.99 -10.63
N ALA A 63 -48.53 22.49 -9.45
CA ALA A 63 -47.99 22.14 -8.14
C ALA A 63 -48.24 20.67 -7.77
N TRP A 64 -47.37 20.07 -6.96
CA TRP A 64 -47.71 18.99 -6.02
C TRP A 64 -46.85 19.06 -4.74
N CYS A 65 -47.59 19.21 -3.64
CA CYS A 65 -47.46 18.59 -2.32
C CYS A 65 -46.11 18.58 -1.58
N LEU A 66 -46.13 19.36 -0.49
CA LEU A 66 -45.27 19.25 0.69
C LEU A 66 -45.44 17.88 1.36
N SER A 67 -44.33 17.14 1.48
CA SER A 67 -44.18 16.10 2.49
C SER A 67 -42.76 16.14 3.06
N ALA A 68 -42.72 16.36 4.37
CA ALA A 68 -41.53 16.46 5.19
C ALA A 68 -40.65 15.21 5.07
N SER A 69 -39.38 15.40 4.73
CA SER A 69 -38.33 14.40 4.93
C SER A 69 -37.48 14.85 6.10
N ALA A 70 -37.70 14.21 7.25
CA ALA A 70 -36.85 14.33 8.41
C ALA A 70 -35.42 13.94 8.03
N SER A 71 -34.47 14.86 8.22
CA SER A 71 -33.04 14.55 8.13
C SER A 71 -32.66 13.60 9.27
N PRO A 72 -31.87 12.54 9.03
CA PRO A 72 -31.29 11.78 10.13
C PRO A 72 -30.34 12.69 10.92
N PRO A 73 -30.27 12.55 12.26
CA PRO A 73 -29.39 13.38 13.06
C PRO A 73 -27.94 13.11 12.67
N LEU A 74 -27.21 14.21 12.48
CA LEU A 74 -25.77 14.28 12.31
C LEU A 74 -25.12 13.43 13.43
N ALA A 75 -24.54 12.29 13.04
CA ALA A 75 -23.76 11.46 13.94
C ALA A 75 -22.69 12.36 14.57
N THR A 76 -22.87 12.61 15.87
CA THR A 76 -21.93 13.38 16.67
C THR A 76 -20.69 12.52 16.80
N THR A 77 -19.68 12.78 15.97
CA THR A 77 -18.37 12.17 16.12
C THR A 77 -17.77 12.68 17.41
N SER A 78 -17.86 11.87 18.46
CA SER A 78 -17.18 12.11 19.73
C SER A 78 -15.69 12.33 19.48
N PRO A 79 -15.03 13.27 20.19
CA PRO A 79 -13.60 13.42 20.11
C PRO A 79 -12.94 12.11 20.57
N ILE A 80 -12.12 11.51 19.70
CA ILE A 80 -11.36 10.31 20.00
C ILE A 80 -10.51 10.61 21.24
N LYS A 81 -10.79 9.90 22.34
CA LYS A 81 -9.98 9.95 23.55
C LYS A 81 -8.57 9.50 23.20
N ILE A 82 -7.64 10.43 23.31
CA ILE A 82 -6.21 10.16 23.30
C ILE A 82 -5.94 9.32 24.57
N GLY A 83 -5.76 8.01 24.43
CA GLY A 83 -5.39 7.16 25.56
C GLY A 83 -5.94 5.74 25.61
N GLU A 84 -6.74 5.27 24.65
CA GLU A 84 -7.05 3.82 24.58
C GLU A 84 -5.80 3.09 24.08
N VAL A 85 -5.03 2.54 25.01
CA VAL A 85 -3.87 1.69 24.72
C VAL A 85 -4.42 0.46 24.00
N MET A 86 -4.22 0.36 22.68
CA MET A 86 -4.68 -0.80 21.89
C MET A 86 -4.17 -2.07 22.57
N ALA A 87 -5.08 -3.00 22.89
CA ALA A 87 -4.72 -4.28 23.48
C ALA A 87 -3.64 -4.94 22.62
N GLY A 88 -2.51 -5.31 23.24
CA GLY A 88 -1.37 -5.93 22.54
C GLY A 88 -0.31 -4.98 21.99
N ALA A 89 -0.34 -3.66 22.25
CA ALA A 89 0.76 -2.76 21.85
C ALA A 89 2.05 -3.00 22.66
N VAL A 90 3.21 -3.06 21.99
CA VAL A 90 4.53 -3.25 22.61
C VAL A 90 5.33 -1.94 22.63
N SER A 91 5.87 -1.57 23.80
CA SER A 91 6.71 -0.39 23.97
C SER A 91 7.98 -0.46 23.12
N GLY A 92 8.29 0.59 22.36
CA GLY A 92 9.46 0.64 21.49
C GLY A 92 9.25 0.09 20.07
N CYS A 93 8.10 -0.54 19.79
CA CYS A 93 7.74 -0.88 18.42
C CYS A 93 7.22 0.34 17.66
N ILE A 94 7.92 0.76 16.59
CA ILE A 94 7.49 1.89 15.75
C ILE A 94 6.14 1.64 15.08
N PHE A 95 5.79 0.40 14.73
CA PHE A 95 4.50 0.09 14.12
C PHE A 95 3.36 0.12 15.13
N CYS A 96 3.60 -0.23 16.40
CA CYS A 96 2.63 0.03 17.48
C CYS A 96 2.42 1.53 17.71
N GLN A 97 3.47 2.34 17.58
CA GLN A 97 3.35 3.81 17.68
C GLN A 97 2.49 4.38 16.54
N ILE A 98 2.69 3.92 15.31
CA ILE A 98 1.84 4.28 14.17
C ILE A 98 0.39 3.82 14.44
N ALA A 99 0.21 2.60 14.96
CA ALA A 99 -1.12 2.06 15.25
C ALA A 99 -1.89 2.82 16.32
N GLY A 100 -1.20 3.32 17.35
CA GLY A 100 -1.75 4.19 18.37
C GLY A 100 -1.92 5.66 17.95
N ALA A 101 -1.77 5.98 16.66
CA ALA A 101 -1.83 7.35 16.12
C ALA A 101 -0.88 8.34 16.83
N SER A 102 0.22 7.83 17.37
CA SER A 102 1.22 8.65 18.08
C SER A 102 2.27 9.27 17.16
N THR A 103 2.17 9.02 15.84
CA THR A 103 3.09 9.54 14.81
C THR A 103 2.37 10.34 13.74
N SER A 104 3.12 11.16 12.98
CA SER A 104 2.60 11.94 11.85
C SER A 104 2.50 11.14 10.53
N THR A 105 2.39 9.82 10.60
CA THR A 105 2.36 8.95 9.41
C THR A 105 1.01 9.10 8.71
N ALA A 106 1.02 9.52 7.44
CA ALA A 106 -0.20 9.55 6.64
C ALA A 106 -0.67 8.12 6.34
N LEU A 107 -1.88 7.79 6.77
CA LEU A 107 -2.50 6.49 6.54
C LEU A 107 -3.21 6.47 5.18
N LEU A 108 -2.93 5.43 4.40
CA LEU A 108 -3.62 5.12 3.14
C LEU A 108 -4.90 4.32 3.39
N HIS A 109 -4.94 3.57 4.50
CA HIS A 109 -6.07 2.77 4.95
C HIS A 109 -6.03 2.62 6.47
N SER A 110 -7.20 2.58 7.10
CA SER A 110 -7.36 2.29 8.53
C SER A 110 -8.74 1.69 8.78
N ASP A 111 -8.78 0.49 9.33
CA ASP A 111 -10.00 -0.14 9.82
C ASP A 111 -9.80 -0.72 11.22
N GLU A 112 -10.73 -1.54 11.70
CA GLU A 112 -10.69 -2.13 13.04
C GLU A 112 -9.49 -3.06 13.27
N ARG A 113 -8.97 -3.73 12.24
CA ARG A 113 -7.91 -4.75 12.39
C ARG A 113 -6.56 -4.29 11.86
N VAL A 114 -6.51 -3.53 10.77
CA VAL A 114 -5.26 -3.20 10.06
C VAL A 114 -5.15 -1.74 9.68
N LEU A 115 -3.91 -1.31 9.47
CA LEU A 115 -3.54 -0.01 8.93
C LEU A 115 -2.63 -0.19 7.72
N ALA A 116 -2.68 0.74 6.77
CA ALA A 116 -1.74 0.78 5.67
C ALA A 116 -1.13 2.17 5.47
N PHE A 117 0.14 2.20 5.11
CA PHE A 117 0.88 3.43 4.84
C PHE A 117 2.03 3.19 3.85
N GLN A 118 2.59 4.28 3.34
CA GLN A 118 3.72 4.20 2.41
C GLN A 118 5.02 3.86 3.14
N ASP A 119 5.80 2.93 2.59
CA ASP A 119 7.13 2.61 3.08
C ASP A 119 8.06 3.82 2.91
N ILE A 120 8.81 4.16 3.96
CA ILE A 120 9.73 5.32 3.98
C ILE A 120 10.92 5.16 3.03
N ASN A 121 11.24 3.92 2.64
CA ASN A 121 12.32 3.57 1.75
C ASN A 121 11.80 2.66 0.62
N PRO A 122 10.96 3.20 -0.29
CA PRO A 122 10.27 2.41 -1.29
C PRO A 122 11.23 1.65 -2.20
N SER A 123 10.94 0.38 -2.45
CA SER A 123 11.77 -0.49 -3.32
C SER A 123 11.20 -0.67 -4.72
N ALA A 124 10.06 -0.05 -5.00
CA ALA A 124 9.35 -0.12 -6.27
C ALA A 124 8.55 1.19 -6.47
N SER A 125 7.86 1.35 -7.61
CA SER A 125 7.10 2.57 -7.94
C SER A 125 6.06 2.94 -6.86
N ARG A 126 5.39 1.93 -6.32
CA ARG A 126 4.61 1.98 -5.09
C ARG A 126 5.08 0.87 -4.17
N HIS A 127 5.31 1.22 -2.90
CA HIS A 127 5.68 0.28 -1.86
C HIS A 127 4.91 0.65 -0.59
N TYR A 128 3.91 -0.16 -0.26
CA TYR A 128 3.06 0.03 0.90
C TYR A 128 3.32 -1.07 1.91
N LEU A 129 3.10 -0.72 3.18
CA LEU A 129 3.08 -1.66 4.29
C LEU A 129 1.66 -1.74 4.82
N VAL A 130 1.12 -2.95 4.93
CA VAL A 130 -0.11 -3.21 5.68
C VAL A 130 0.27 -3.92 6.98
N ILE A 131 -0.17 -3.41 8.12
CA ILE A 131 0.16 -3.92 9.44
C ILE A 131 -1.12 -4.22 10.24
N PRO A 132 -1.15 -5.27 11.09
CA PRO A 132 -2.18 -5.40 12.11
C PRO A 132 -2.00 -4.31 13.18
N LYS A 133 -3.12 -3.86 13.76
CA LYS A 133 -3.10 -2.98 14.94
C LYS A 133 -2.57 -3.71 16.18
N GLU A 134 -2.93 -4.98 16.32
CA GLU A 134 -2.34 -5.87 17.31
C GLU A 134 -0.88 -6.20 16.95
N HIS A 135 -0.02 -6.28 17.96
CA HIS A 135 1.38 -6.63 17.75
C HIS A 135 1.55 -8.14 17.59
N ILE A 136 1.77 -8.58 16.36
CA ILE A 136 2.25 -9.93 16.06
C ILE A 136 3.71 -9.78 15.63
N PRO A 137 4.70 -10.41 16.28
CA PRO A 137 6.11 -10.13 15.98
C PRO A 137 6.48 -10.45 14.52
N THR A 138 6.19 -11.67 14.07
CA THR A 138 6.61 -12.16 12.75
C THR A 138 5.62 -13.16 12.18
N VAL A 139 5.82 -13.58 10.93
CA VAL A 139 5.03 -14.69 10.34
C VAL A 139 5.21 -16.04 11.04
N LYS A 140 6.23 -16.21 11.89
CA LYS A 140 6.45 -17.44 12.67
C LYS A 140 5.53 -17.54 13.89
N ASP A 141 4.95 -16.42 14.29
CA ASP A 141 4.04 -16.31 15.43
C ASP A 141 2.58 -16.50 15.02
N LEU A 142 2.31 -16.68 13.72
CA LEU A 142 1.01 -17.06 13.19
C LEU A 142 0.79 -18.57 13.31
N THR A 143 -0.41 -18.95 13.71
CA THR A 143 -0.84 -20.32 13.92
C THR A 143 -1.82 -20.77 12.82
N LYS A 144 -2.00 -22.09 12.67
CA LYS A 144 -3.04 -22.64 11.78
C LYS A 144 -4.42 -22.50 12.43
N CYS A 145 -4.90 -21.28 12.56
CA CYS A 145 -6.23 -20.97 13.08
C CYS A 145 -6.99 -20.07 12.11
N GLN A 146 -8.31 -20.07 12.23
CA GLN A 146 -9.18 -19.29 11.35
C GLN A 146 -8.93 -17.78 11.47
N ASP A 147 -8.59 -17.29 12.66
CA ASP A 147 -8.38 -15.87 12.92
C ASP A 147 -7.11 -15.32 12.26
N ASP A 148 -6.00 -16.07 12.31
CA ASP A 148 -4.74 -15.73 11.64
C ASP A 148 -4.89 -15.79 10.12
N TYR A 149 -5.60 -16.81 9.61
CA TYR A 149 -5.93 -16.90 8.19
C TYR A 149 -6.74 -15.69 7.73
N ALA A 150 -7.79 -15.34 8.48
CA ALA A 150 -8.64 -14.19 8.16
C ALA A 150 -7.86 -12.86 8.22
N LEU A 151 -6.96 -12.70 9.20
CA LEU A 151 -6.12 -11.51 9.31
C LEU A 151 -5.20 -11.35 8.09
N VAL A 152 -4.46 -12.39 7.73
CA VAL A 152 -3.54 -12.34 6.59
C VAL A 152 -4.31 -12.15 5.26
N SER A 153 -5.49 -12.76 5.13
CA SER A 153 -6.35 -12.55 3.96
C SER A 153 -6.79 -11.10 3.85
N HIS A 154 -7.23 -10.51 4.96
CA HIS A 154 -7.64 -9.10 5.01
C HIS A 154 -6.49 -8.15 4.68
N MET A 155 -5.29 -8.40 5.23
CA MET A 155 -4.10 -7.62 4.87
C MET A 155 -3.81 -7.67 3.37
N LEU A 156 -3.94 -8.85 2.75
CA LEU A 156 -3.73 -9.05 1.31
C LEU A 156 -4.77 -8.31 0.48
N ASP A 157 -6.04 -8.35 0.87
CA ASP A 157 -7.14 -7.68 0.18
C ASP A 157 -6.99 -6.15 0.24
N VAL A 158 -6.63 -5.60 1.40
CA VAL A 158 -6.27 -4.18 1.55
C VAL A 158 -5.09 -3.82 0.63
N GLY A 159 -4.03 -4.62 0.63
CA GLY A 159 -2.86 -4.40 -0.23
C GLY A 159 -3.21 -4.38 -1.72
N LYS A 160 -4.03 -5.35 -2.17
CA LYS A 160 -4.53 -5.45 -3.55
C LYS A 160 -5.38 -4.25 -3.93
N SER A 161 -6.31 -3.85 -3.07
CA SER A 161 -7.16 -2.68 -3.26
C SER A 161 -6.33 -1.40 -3.43
N LEU A 162 -5.36 -1.16 -2.55
CA LEU A 162 -4.50 0.02 -2.61
C LEU A 162 -3.67 0.08 -3.90
N LEU A 163 -3.01 -1.01 -4.29
CA LEU A 163 -2.22 -1.02 -5.52
C LEU A 163 -3.08 -0.97 -6.78
N GLY A 164 -4.25 -1.59 -6.77
CA GLY A 164 -5.22 -1.51 -7.87
C GLY A 164 -5.71 -0.07 -8.09
N ARG A 165 -5.92 0.68 -7.00
CA ARG A 165 -6.32 2.10 -7.07
C ARG A 165 -5.17 3.02 -7.48
N ASP A 166 -3.96 2.83 -6.93
CA ASP A 166 -2.86 3.79 -7.06
C ASP A 166 -1.87 3.49 -8.18
N ALA A 167 -1.88 2.26 -8.71
CA ALA A 167 -1.01 1.83 -9.80
C ALA A 167 -1.74 0.89 -10.80
N PRO A 168 -2.96 1.21 -11.28
CA PRO A 168 -3.81 0.29 -12.06
C PRO A 168 -3.18 -0.21 -13.36
N SER A 169 -2.31 0.60 -13.98
CA SER A 169 -1.63 0.24 -15.23
C SER A 169 -0.38 -0.64 -15.02
N ASN A 170 -0.05 -0.96 -13.76
CA ASN A 170 1.14 -1.71 -13.46
C ASN A 170 0.96 -3.20 -13.80
N LYS A 171 1.95 -3.79 -14.46
CA LYS A 171 1.85 -5.15 -15.00
C LYS A 171 2.08 -6.24 -13.95
N GLN A 172 2.75 -5.91 -12.85
CA GLN A 172 3.17 -6.91 -11.87
C GLN A 172 3.14 -6.34 -10.45
N TYR A 173 2.32 -6.95 -9.61
CA TYR A 173 2.32 -6.72 -8.18
C TYR A 173 2.97 -7.87 -7.44
N ARG A 174 3.48 -7.57 -6.24
CA ARG A 174 4.03 -8.59 -5.35
C ARG A 174 3.60 -8.31 -3.92
N PHE A 175 3.20 -9.36 -3.21
CA PHE A 175 2.66 -9.28 -1.87
C PHE A 175 3.32 -10.32 -0.99
N GLY A 176 3.95 -9.91 0.11
CA GLY A 176 4.53 -10.88 1.02
C GLY A 176 5.24 -10.28 2.22
N PHE A 177 5.86 -11.16 2.98
CA PHE A 177 6.42 -10.86 4.29
C PHE A 177 7.90 -11.24 4.32
N HIS A 178 8.73 -10.41 4.96
CA HIS A 178 10.07 -10.85 5.34
C HIS A 178 9.98 -11.81 6.52
N GLN A 179 10.77 -12.87 6.47
CA GLN A 179 10.91 -13.87 7.53
C GLN A 179 12.18 -13.58 8.33
N PRO A 180 12.17 -13.80 9.66
CA PRO A 180 13.37 -13.70 10.47
C PRO A 180 14.47 -14.63 9.96
N PRO A 181 15.75 -14.19 9.95
CA PRO A 181 16.27 -12.97 10.58
C PRO A 181 16.27 -11.72 9.68
N LEU A 182 15.59 -11.73 8.54
CA LEU A 182 15.68 -10.68 7.51
C LEU A 182 14.57 -9.63 7.58
N ASN A 183 13.72 -9.63 8.61
CA ASN A 183 12.72 -8.59 8.84
C ASN A 183 13.36 -7.37 9.53
N SER A 184 13.06 -6.16 9.06
CA SER A 184 13.61 -4.91 9.60
C SER A 184 12.91 -4.43 10.87
N VAL A 185 11.62 -4.72 11.00
CA VAL A 185 10.80 -4.38 12.16
C VAL A 185 10.16 -5.66 12.68
N ASN A 186 10.21 -5.86 14.00
CA ASN A 186 9.61 -7.00 14.66
C ASN A 186 8.13 -6.74 14.96
N HIS A 187 7.35 -6.56 13.90
CA HIS A 187 5.89 -6.42 13.91
C HIS A 187 5.44 -6.82 12.50
N LEU A 188 4.54 -7.78 12.38
CA LEU A 188 4.06 -8.35 11.13
C LEU A 188 3.66 -7.25 10.14
N HIS A 189 4.26 -7.25 8.97
CA HIS A 189 3.96 -6.26 7.95
C HIS A 189 4.00 -6.89 6.56
N LEU A 190 2.90 -6.73 5.83
CA LEU A 190 2.79 -7.13 4.44
C LEU A 190 3.42 -6.05 3.57
N HIS A 191 4.42 -6.40 2.78
CA HIS A 191 4.91 -5.56 1.70
C HIS A 191 3.99 -5.70 0.48
N CYS A 192 3.47 -4.58 0.00
CA CYS A 192 2.72 -4.48 -1.24
C CYS A 192 3.54 -3.67 -2.24
N LEU A 193 3.98 -4.31 -3.33
CA LEU A 193 4.93 -3.73 -4.29
C LEU A 193 4.31 -3.62 -5.69
N ALA A 194 4.36 -2.44 -6.29
CA ALA A 194 4.13 -2.24 -7.72
C ALA A 194 5.46 -2.24 -8.47
N LEU A 195 5.86 -3.43 -8.96
CA LEU A 195 7.12 -3.69 -9.65
C LEU A 195 7.22 -2.93 -10.98
N PRO A 196 8.42 -2.69 -11.55
CA PRO A 196 9.73 -3.27 -11.20
C PRO A 196 10.36 -2.73 -9.92
N TYR A 197 11.35 -3.46 -9.41
CA TYR A 197 12.20 -2.97 -8.33
C TYR A 197 13.08 -1.79 -8.78
N THR A 198 13.18 -0.79 -7.92
CA THR A 198 13.96 0.43 -8.15
C THR A 198 14.88 0.71 -6.95
N PRO A 199 16.21 0.68 -7.14
CA PRO A 199 16.94 0.09 -8.27
C PRO A 199 16.73 -1.43 -8.36
N ARG A 200 17.01 -2.04 -9.53
CA ARG A 200 16.72 -3.46 -9.80
C ARG A 200 17.31 -4.42 -8.76
N TRP A 201 18.49 -4.13 -8.23
CA TRP A 201 19.16 -4.97 -7.21
C TRP A 201 18.37 -5.09 -5.89
N ARG A 202 17.38 -4.24 -5.63
CA ARG A 202 16.51 -4.44 -4.47
C ARG A 202 15.70 -5.73 -4.54
N CYS A 203 15.57 -6.35 -5.71
CA CYS A 203 14.96 -7.66 -5.85
C CYS A 203 15.56 -8.71 -4.88
N LEU A 204 16.86 -8.62 -4.58
CA LEU A 204 17.55 -9.54 -3.66
C LEU A 204 16.93 -9.57 -2.26
N LYS A 205 16.44 -8.42 -1.76
CA LYS A 205 15.82 -8.33 -0.42
C LYS A 205 14.54 -9.16 -0.34
N TYR A 206 13.85 -9.26 -1.47
CA TYR A 206 12.56 -9.93 -1.59
C TYR A 206 12.71 -11.34 -2.16
N THR A 207 13.90 -11.93 -2.16
CA THR A 207 14.08 -13.30 -2.67
C THR A 207 13.59 -14.31 -1.64
N SER A 208 12.81 -15.30 -2.09
CA SER A 208 12.43 -16.45 -1.27
C SER A 208 13.63 -17.38 -1.13
N LEU A 209 14.12 -17.60 0.09
CA LEU A 209 15.21 -18.54 0.37
C LEU A 209 14.69 -19.91 0.87
N GLY A 210 13.39 -20.17 0.65
CA GLY A 210 12.77 -21.44 1.02
C GLY A 210 12.77 -21.67 2.53
N PRO A 211 13.25 -22.83 3.03
CA PRO A 211 13.25 -23.13 4.47
C PRO A 211 14.23 -22.24 5.25
N PHE A 212 15.18 -21.59 4.58
CA PHE A 212 16.20 -20.75 5.21
C PHE A 212 15.73 -19.31 5.49
N GLY A 213 14.46 -18.98 5.19
CA GLY A 213 13.87 -17.66 5.42
C GLY A 213 13.80 -16.81 4.14
N GLY A 214 14.05 -15.51 4.28
CA GLY A 214 13.91 -14.56 3.16
C GLY A 214 12.50 -13.99 3.07
N PHE A 215 11.91 -14.02 1.88
CA PHE A 215 10.59 -13.46 1.63
C PHE A 215 9.56 -14.55 1.30
N ILE A 216 8.42 -14.55 2.00
CA ILE A 216 7.29 -15.45 1.74
C ILE A 216 6.14 -14.69 1.10
N GLU A 217 5.66 -15.16 -0.06
CA GLU A 217 4.46 -14.61 -0.70
C GLU A 217 3.23 -14.82 0.19
N ALA A 218 2.34 -13.83 0.22
CA ALA A 218 1.15 -13.84 1.06
C ALA A 218 0.24 -15.04 0.77
N GLU A 219 0.03 -15.39 -0.51
CA GLU A 219 -0.76 -16.55 -0.92
C GLU A 219 -0.15 -17.87 -0.42
N LYS A 220 1.18 -17.99 -0.41
CA LYS A 220 1.88 -19.17 0.12
C LYS A 220 1.77 -19.25 1.64
N LEU A 221 1.79 -18.12 2.33
CA LEU A 221 1.54 -18.06 3.77
C LEU A 221 0.10 -18.49 4.09
N LEU A 222 -0.89 -17.98 3.36
CA LEU A 222 -2.29 -18.37 3.51
C LEU A 222 -2.51 -19.88 3.33
N GLN A 223 -1.83 -20.49 2.35
CA GLN A 223 -1.87 -21.96 2.19
C GLN A 223 -1.32 -22.72 3.41
N ARG A 224 -0.35 -22.16 4.13
CA ARG A 224 0.20 -22.78 5.35
C ARG A 224 -0.73 -22.63 6.55
N LEU A 225 -1.47 -21.53 6.63
CA LEU A 225 -2.41 -21.22 7.71
C LEU A 225 -3.75 -21.92 7.52
N LYS A 226 -4.07 -22.35 6.29
CA LYS A 226 -5.27 -23.12 5.98
C LYS A 226 -5.26 -24.43 6.77
N LEU A 227 -6.34 -24.64 7.52
CA LEU A 227 -6.65 -25.88 8.23
C LEU A 227 -6.92 -27.02 7.25
#